data_AF-A0AA40NH25-F1
#
_entry.id   AF-A0AA40NH25-F1
#
_cell.length_a   1.000
_cell.length_b   1.000
_cell.length_c   1.000
_cell.angle_alpha   90.00
_cell.angle_beta   90.00
_cell.angle_gamma   90.00
#
_symmetry.space_group_name_H-M   'P 1'
#
loop_
_entity.id
_entity.type
_entity.pdbx_description
1 polymer ?
#
loop_
_entity_poly.entity_id
_entity_poly.type
_entity_poly.pdbx_seq_one_letter_code
_entity_poly.pdbx_strand_id
1 'polypeptide(L)'
;MANCQNSNERLFGGAVVLEVADGCPDVKPLESEWKALAAGTSKGFDFNPNSVTSDADDGGGYVETIITNSDFTLSFEGEVRKKDKLDQYGVGKFIKYFADELKAKRQPGIWVRMDYGPIEFIGYMNINALSSDGGTNDIVTFSTEFKVGDASTIEVNEITAVAVTGVTVTPTTSTGTAGGTSTFTVNIAPTGATNKDFTVATTDATKATATASGNTVTVTRVATGSAQIIINTEDGNFVAVHTVTVT
;
A
#
# COMPACT_ATOMS: atom_id res chain seq x y z
N MET A 1 -2.93 -4.90 33.55
CA MET A 1 -1.72 -5.21 32.76
C MET A 1 -1.22 -3.90 32.19
N ALA A 2 0.04 -3.54 32.43
CA ALA A 2 0.60 -2.32 31.86
C ALA A 2 0.61 -2.48 30.33
N ASN A 3 -0.10 -1.60 29.64
CA ASN A 3 -0.14 -1.52 28.18
C ASN A 3 1.14 -0.80 27.75
N CYS A 4 2.27 -1.51 27.75
CA CYS A 4 3.50 -0.99 27.19
C CYS A 4 3.30 -0.89 25.67
N GLN A 5 3.35 0.32 25.11
CA GLN A 5 3.37 0.48 23.66
C GLN A 5 4.59 -0.23 23.10
N ASN A 6 4.36 -1.18 22.20
CA ASN A 6 5.45 -1.76 21.43
C ASN A 6 6.08 -0.63 20.59
N SER A 7 7.39 -0.42 20.73
CA SER A 7 8.11 0.46 19.82
C SER A 7 8.11 -0.19 18.42
N ASN A 8 7.43 0.44 17.47
CA ASN A 8 7.33 0.02 16.07
C ASN A 8 8.44 0.67 15.20
N GLU A 9 9.62 0.94 15.76
CA GLU A 9 10.75 1.56 15.05
C GLU A 9 11.33 0.69 13.92
N ARG A 10 10.88 -0.57 13.78
CA ARG A 10 11.38 -1.53 12.79
C ARG A 10 10.30 -1.82 11.75
N LEU A 11 10.69 -1.87 10.49
CA LEU A 11 9.82 -2.32 9.41
C LEU A 11 9.53 -3.82 9.58
N PHE A 12 8.26 -4.17 9.65
CA PHE A 12 7.80 -5.56 9.62
C PHE A 12 7.41 -5.94 8.21
N GLY A 13 7.73 -7.17 7.77
CA GLY A 13 7.41 -7.63 6.41
C GLY A 13 5.92 -7.58 6.07
N GLY A 14 5.03 -7.66 7.07
CA GLY A 14 3.58 -7.49 6.87
C GLY A 14 3.14 -6.09 6.49
N ALA A 15 3.99 -5.07 6.68
CA ALA A 15 3.76 -3.70 6.21
C ALA A 15 4.31 -3.46 4.79
N VAL A 16 5.08 -4.40 4.23
CA VAL A 16 5.60 -4.34 2.86
C VAL A 16 4.57 -4.97 1.93
N VAL A 17 4.00 -4.16 1.04
CA VAL A 17 3.07 -4.61 0.01
C VAL A 17 3.75 -4.47 -1.34
N LEU A 18 3.73 -5.55 -2.12
CA LEU A 18 4.10 -5.50 -3.53
C LEU A 18 2.82 -5.48 -4.34
N GLU A 19 2.73 -4.49 -5.21
CA GLU A 19 1.58 -4.22 -6.06
C GLU A 19 1.97 -4.33 -7.52
N VAL A 20 0.99 -4.70 -8.34
CA VAL A 20 1.16 -4.82 -9.78
C VAL A 20 0.04 -4.11 -10.51
N ALA A 21 0.33 -3.68 -11.74
CA ALA A 21 -0.62 -3.07 -12.64
C ALA A 21 -0.38 -3.54 -14.08
N ASP A 22 -1.47 -3.74 -14.81
CA ASP A 22 -1.40 -4.07 -16.25
C ASP A 22 -1.04 -2.80 -17.04
N GLY A 23 -0.28 -2.93 -18.13
CA GLY A 23 0.08 -1.78 -18.97
C GLY A 23 1.26 -2.07 -19.88
N CYS A 24 1.69 -1.04 -20.59
CA CYS A 24 2.91 -1.03 -21.40
C CYS A 24 3.97 -0.15 -20.71
N PRO A 25 5.27 -0.32 -21.01
CA PRO A 25 6.34 0.43 -20.35
C PRO A 25 6.32 1.94 -20.64
N ASP A 26 5.67 2.36 -21.72
CA ASP A 26 5.58 3.76 -22.14
C ASP A 26 4.55 4.59 -21.37
N VAL A 27 3.65 3.94 -20.64
CA VAL A 27 2.60 4.60 -19.85
C VAL A 27 2.61 4.06 -18.42
N LYS A 28 3.06 4.90 -17.48
CA LYS A 28 3.00 4.61 -16.05
C LYS A 28 1.53 4.51 -15.59
N PRO A 29 1.15 3.46 -14.81
CA PRO A 29 -0.21 3.29 -14.34
C PRO A 29 -0.67 4.41 -13.40
N LEU A 30 -1.97 4.69 -13.42
CA LEU A 30 -2.63 5.57 -12.46
C LEU A 30 -2.72 4.89 -11.09
N GLU A 31 -2.81 5.70 -10.02
CA GLU A 31 -2.85 5.20 -8.64
C GLU A 31 -3.95 4.14 -8.41
N SER A 32 -5.12 4.30 -9.03
CA SER A 32 -6.25 3.38 -8.91
C SER A 32 -6.08 2.04 -9.63
N GLU A 33 -5.07 1.91 -10.49
CA GLU A 33 -4.81 0.70 -11.29
C GLU A 33 -3.92 -0.29 -10.56
N TRP A 34 -3.14 0.18 -9.59
CA TRP A 34 -2.31 -0.64 -8.74
C TRP A 34 -3.14 -1.52 -7.82
N LYS A 35 -2.74 -2.77 -7.72
CA LYS A 35 -3.35 -3.74 -6.82
C LYS A 35 -2.29 -4.58 -6.15
N ALA A 36 -2.44 -4.82 -4.85
CA ALA A 36 -1.65 -5.82 -4.14
C ALA A 36 -1.68 -7.16 -4.89
N LEU A 37 -0.50 -7.72 -5.17
CA LEU A 37 -0.38 -8.92 -6.00
C LEU A 37 -1.19 -10.08 -5.42
N ALA A 38 -0.95 -10.41 -4.16
CA ALA A 38 -1.68 -11.42 -3.39
C ALA A 38 -1.40 -11.28 -1.89
N ALA A 39 -1.87 -12.24 -1.08
CA ALA A 39 -1.47 -12.36 0.32
C ALA A 39 0.02 -12.75 0.43
N GLY A 40 0.86 -11.77 0.75
CA GLY A 40 2.30 -11.96 0.81
C GLY A 40 2.82 -12.52 2.13
N THR A 41 3.83 -13.40 2.05
CA THR A 41 4.57 -13.94 3.19
C THR A 41 6.01 -13.45 3.22
N SER A 42 6.65 -13.30 2.05
CA SER A 42 8.01 -12.75 1.92
C SER A 42 8.12 -11.82 0.71
N LYS A 43 8.94 -10.78 0.85
CA LYS A 43 9.19 -9.74 -0.17
C LYS A 43 10.66 -9.39 -0.14
N GLY A 44 11.31 -9.40 -1.28
CA GLY A 44 12.74 -9.13 -1.39
C GLY A 44 13.04 -8.25 -2.59
N PHE A 45 14.17 -7.55 -2.49
CA PHE A 45 14.81 -6.92 -3.63
C PHE A 45 16.30 -7.27 -3.59
N ASP A 46 16.92 -7.31 -4.76
CA ASP A 46 18.34 -7.55 -4.91
C ASP A 46 18.91 -6.68 -6.04
N PHE A 47 19.97 -5.94 -5.73
CA PHE A 47 20.81 -5.26 -6.73
C PHE A 47 22.11 -6.05 -6.85
N ASN A 48 22.33 -6.62 -8.03
CA ASN A 48 23.50 -7.43 -8.30
C ASN A 48 24.36 -6.75 -9.39
N PRO A 49 25.28 -5.85 -8.99
CA PRO A 49 26.08 -5.07 -9.92
C PRO A 49 27.20 -5.90 -10.54
N ASN A 50 27.39 -5.75 -11.85
CA ASN A 50 28.59 -6.22 -12.53
C ASN A 50 29.63 -5.11 -12.53
N SER A 51 30.90 -5.48 -12.31
CA SER A 51 31.99 -4.52 -12.24
C SER A 51 33.22 -4.94 -13.04
N VAL A 52 34.03 -3.94 -13.40
CA VAL A 52 35.37 -4.11 -13.96
C VAL A 52 36.37 -3.39 -13.08
N THR A 53 37.60 -3.86 -13.09
CA THR A 53 38.69 -3.32 -12.28
C THR A 53 39.72 -2.67 -13.21
N SER A 54 40.16 -1.46 -12.87
CA SER A 54 41.18 -0.74 -13.63
C SER A 54 42.57 -1.01 -13.06
N ASP A 55 43.42 -1.67 -13.83
CA ASP A 55 44.82 -1.98 -13.47
C ASP A 55 45.83 -1.01 -14.13
N ALA A 56 45.41 0.19 -14.48
CA ALA A 56 46.28 1.17 -15.11
C ALA A 56 47.43 1.59 -14.17
N ASP A 57 48.64 1.70 -14.71
CA ASP A 57 49.87 1.98 -13.94
C ASP A 57 50.02 3.46 -13.54
N ASP A 58 49.06 4.30 -13.94
CA ASP A 58 48.91 5.70 -13.55
C ASP A 58 47.91 5.90 -12.38
N GLY A 59 47.32 4.82 -11.87
CA GLY A 59 46.47 4.82 -10.69
C GLY A 59 47.24 5.10 -9.38
N GLY A 60 46.51 5.52 -8.35
CA GLY A 60 47.05 5.62 -6.99
C GLY A 60 47.40 4.24 -6.39
N GLY A 61 47.73 4.20 -5.10
CA GLY A 61 48.10 2.94 -4.41
C GLY A 61 46.97 1.91 -4.22
N TYR A 62 45.75 2.22 -4.69
CA TYR A 62 44.59 1.33 -4.64
C TYR A 62 43.98 1.19 -6.04
N VAL A 63 43.56 -0.03 -6.37
CA VAL A 63 42.92 -0.36 -7.65
C VAL A 63 41.46 0.12 -7.66
N GLU A 64 41.00 0.70 -8.76
CA GLU A 64 39.63 1.24 -8.89
C GLU A 64 38.66 0.19 -9.44
N THR A 65 37.44 0.15 -8.90
CA THR A 65 36.35 -0.71 -9.37
C THR A 65 35.23 0.15 -9.96
N ILE A 66 34.81 -0.18 -11.17
CA ILE A 66 33.77 0.54 -11.92
C ILE A 66 32.58 -0.40 -12.12
N ILE A 67 31.40 0.02 -11.65
CA ILE A 67 30.14 -0.69 -11.93
C ILE A 67 29.72 -0.40 -13.36
N THR A 68 29.51 -1.43 -14.18
CA THR A 68 29.17 -1.28 -15.61
C THR A 68 27.67 -1.37 -15.86
N ASN A 69 26.98 -2.22 -15.12
CA ASN A 69 25.54 -2.35 -15.06
C ASN A 69 25.16 -3.12 -13.79
N SER A 70 23.86 -3.27 -13.54
CA SER A 70 23.37 -4.10 -12.44
C SER A 70 22.11 -4.81 -12.87
N ASP A 71 21.99 -6.07 -12.48
CA ASP A 71 20.68 -6.71 -12.42
C ASP A 71 19.91 -6.12 -11.23
N PHE A 72 18.62 -5.93 -11.41
CA PHE A 72 17.69 -5.62 -10.34
C PHE A 72 16.55 -6.63 -10.36
N THR A 73 16.32 -7.25 -9.20
CA THR A 73 15.33 -8.31 -9.03
C THR A 73 14.41 -7.98 -7.88
N LEU A 74 13.10 -8.13 -8.10
CA LEU A 74 12.11 -8.18 -7.02
C LEU A 74 11.59 -9.61 -6.87
N SER A 75 11.41 -10.05 -5.63
CA SER A 75 10.90 -11.38 -5.32
C SER A 75 9.68 -11.31 -4.40
N PHE A 76 8.75 -12.23 -4.63
CA PHE A 76 7.53 -12.33 -3.86
C PHE A 76 7.24 -13.79 -3.55
N GLU A 77 6.95 -14.07 -2.28
CA GLU A 77 6.28 -15.30 -1.86
C GLU A 77 4.93 -14.95 -1.22
N GLY A 78 3.95 -15.83 -1.42
CA GLY A 78 2.65 -15.68 -0.79
C GLY A 78 1.83 -16.95 -0.76
N GLU A 79 0.66 -16.82 -0.16
CA GLU A 79 -0.32 -17.91 -0.02
C GLU A 79 -1.38 -17.83 -1.11
N VAL A 80 -1.78 -18.98 -1.64
CA VAL A 80 -2.86 -19.09 -2.62
C VAL A 80 -4.19 -19.18 -1.90
N ARG A 81 -5.07 -18.20 -2.13
CA ARG A 81 -6.45 -18.21 -1.60
C ARG A 81 -7.42 -18.70 -2.66
N LYS A 82 -8.44 -19.45 -2.24
CA LYS A 82 -9.54 -19.89 -3.14
C LYS A 82 -10.33 -18.72 -3.73
N LYS A 83 -10.38 -17.62 -2.98
CA LYS A 83 -10.97 -16.34 -3.39
C LYS A 83 -10.06 -15.24 -2.88
N ASP A 84 -9.38 -14.58 -3.80
CA ASP A 84 -8.61 -13.39 -3.48
C ASP A 84 -9.55 -12.27 -3.01
N LYS A 85 -9.01 -11.32 -2.24
CA LYS A 85 -9.80 -10.16 -1.84
C LYS A 85 -10.08 -9.28 -3.08
N LEU A 86 -11.17 -8.51 -3.05
CA LEU A 86 -11.61 -7.70 -4.20
C LEU A 86 -10.62 -6.59 -4.60
N ASP A 87 -9.79 -6.16 -3.66
CA ASP A 87 -8.72 -5.16 -3.79
C ASP A 87 -7.40 -5.76 -4.30
N GLN A 88 -7.26 -7.09 -4.39
CA GLN A 88 -6.05 -7.74 -4.87
C GLN A 88 -6.09 -7.98 -6.38
N TYR A 89 -4.91 -8.03 -7.00
CA TYR A 89 -4.75 -8.50 -8.38
C TYR A 89 -5.14 -9.98 -8.47
N GLY A 90 -4.66 -10.76 -7.50
CA GLY A 90 -5.06 -12.13 -7.25
C GLY A 90 -4.22 -13.15 -8.01
N VAL A 91 -3.96 -14.29 -7.37
CA VAL A 91 -3.08 -15.35 -7.89
C VAL A 91 -3.66 -15.95 -9.17
N GLY A 92 -4.98 -16.14 -9.23
CA GLY A 92 -5.64 -16.73 -10.39
C GLY A 92 -5.51 -15.85 -11.65
N LYS A 93 -5.68 -14.53 -11.50
CA LYS A 93 -5.50 -13.58 -12.60
C LYS A 93 -4.03 -13.54 -13.02
N PHE A 94 -3.11 -13.51 -12.06
CA PHE A 94 -1.68 -13.43 -12.31
C PHE A 94 -1.14 -14.64 -13.10
N ILE A 95 -1.48 -15.87 -12.69
CA ILE A 95 -1.09 -17.09 -13.41
C ILE A 95 -1.67 -17.09 -14.83
N LYS A 96 -2.94 -16.69 -14.98
CA LYS A 96 -3.59 -16.63 -16.28
C LYS A 96 -2.92 -15.62 -17.21
N TYR A 97 -2.64 -14.42 -16.70
CA TYR A 97 -1.93 -13.37 -17.42
C TYR A 97 -0.58 -13.87 -17.93
N PHE A 98 0.24 -14.44 -17.05
CA PHE A 98 1.55 -15.02 -17.40
C PHE A 98 1.43 -16.07 -18.52
N ALA A 99 0.51 -17.03 -18.38
CA ALA A 99 0.31 -18.08 -19.37
C ALA A 99 -0.21 -17.53 -20.72
N ASP A 100 -1.10 -16.54 -20.71
CA ASP A 100 -1.66 -15.93 -21.92
C ASP A 100 -0.60 -15.12 -22.69
N GLU A 101 0.30 -14.41 -22.00
CA GLU A 101 1.43 -13.71 -22.64
C GLU A 101 2.42 -14.70 -23.30
N LEU A 102 2.78 -15.78 -22.59
CA LEU A 102 3.63 -16.83 -23.16
C LEU A 102 2.98 -17.51 -24.36
N LYS A 103 1.69 -17.84 -24.28
CA LYS A 103 0.94 -18.42 -25.41
C LYS A 103 0.90 -17.47 -26.61
N ALA A 104 0.82 -16.18 -26.35
CA ALA A 104 0.88 -15.13 -27.37
C ALA A 104 2.32 -14.84 -27.86
N LYS A 105 3.34 -15.52 -27.32
CA LYS A 105 4.78 -15.30 -27.60
C LYS A 105 5.23 -13.87 -27.32
N ARG A 106 4.66 -13.26 -26.28
CA ARG A 106 5.02 -11.93 -25.79
C ARG A 106 5.77 -12.06 -24.46
N GLN A 107 6.54 -11.02 -24.12
CA GLN A 107 7.17 -10.94 -22.81
C GLN A 107 6.07 -10.74 -21.76
N PRO A 108 6.09 -11.47 -20.63
CA PRO A 108 5.12 -11.28 -19.55
C PRO A 108 5.48 -10.05 -18.70
N GLY A 109 5.47 -8.88 -19.36
CA GLY A 109 5.88 -7.60 -18.79
C GLY A 109 4.73 -6.92 -18.06
N ILE A 110 4.96 -6.50 -16.83
CA ILE A 110 3.96 -5.92 -15.94
C ILE A 110 4.60 -4.79 -15.12
N TRP A 111 3.82 -3.78 -14.75
CA TRP A 111 4.28 -2.79 -13.79
C TRP A 111 4.30 -3.39 -12.40
N VAL A 112 5.40 -3.19 -11.68
CA VAL A 112 5.59 -3.64 -10.30
C VAL A 112 5.99 -2.44 -9.46
N ARG A 113 5.37 -2.29 -8.29
CA ARG A 113 5.84 -1.39 -7.24
C ARG A 113 5.92 -2.07 -5.89
N MET A 114 6.84 -1.62 -5.05
CA MET A 114 7.01 -2.13 -3.70
C MET A 114 7.58 -1.07 -2.77
N ASP A 115 6.85 -0.81 -1.69
CA ASP A 115 7.31 0.04 -0.60
C ASP A 115 8.17 -0.76 0.37
N TYR A 116 9.40 -0.32 0.61
CA TYR A 116 10.36 -0.92 1.51
C TYR A 116 10.89 0.13 2.49
N GLY A 117 10.08 0.42 3.50
CA GLY A 117 10.40 1.45 4.50
C GLY A 117 10.36 2.84 3.86
N PRO A 118 11.46 3.62 3.89
CA PRO A 118 11.49 4.95 3.29
C PRO A 118 11.70 4.94 1.77
N ILE A 119 11.72 3.77 1.12
CA ILE A 119 12.01 3.65 -0.32
C ILE A 119 10.82 3.00 -1.02
N GLU A 120 10.41 3.55 -2.16
CA GLU A 120 9.51 2.92 -3.13
C GLU A 120 10.33 2.47 -4.34
N PHE A 121 10.22 1.21 -4.69
CA PHE A 121 10.68 0.70 -5.98
C PHE A 121 9.51 0.72 -6.97
N ILE A 122 9.70 1.30 -8.15
CA ILE A 122 8.75 1.18 -9.27
C ILE A 122 9.51 0.74 -10.53
N GLY A 123 8.92 -0.14 -11.32
CA GLY A 123 9.46 -0.45 -12.64
C GLY A 123 8.52 -1.29 -13.49
N TYR A 124 8.70 -1.21 -14.80
CA TYR A 124 8.16 -2.19 -15.73
C TYR A 124 9.08 -3.41 -15.76
N MET A 125 8.56 -4.54 -15.29
CA MET A 125 9.33 -5.76 -15.04
C MET A 125 8.73 -6.96 -15.76
N ASN A 126 9.57 -7.91 -16.15
CA ASN A 126 9.14 -9.21 -16.65
C ASN A 126 8.99 -10.19 -15.50
N ILE A 127 7.89 -10.94 -15.51
CA ILE A 127 7.71 -12.12 -14.66
C ILE A 127 8.70 -13.18 -15.17
N ASN A 128 9.83 -13.35 -14.48
CA ASN A 128 10.91 -14.23 -14.90
C ASN A 128 10.73 -15.65 -14.37
N ALA A 129 10.11 -15.79 -13.20
CA ALA A 129 9.73 -17.07 -12.62
C ALA A 129 8.35 -16.98 -11.97
N LEU A 130 7.58 -18.05 -12.08
CA LEU A 130 6.32 -18.24 -11.36
C LEU A 130 6.16 -19.74 -11.06
N SER A 131 6.10 -20.07 -9.78
CA SER A 131 5.94 -21.43 -9.29
C SER A 131 4.96 -21.49 -8.12
N SER A 132 4.42 -22.69 -7.85
CA SER A 132 3.53 -22.93 -6.72
C SER A 132 3.78 -24.33 -6.18
N ASP A 133 3.69 -24.46 -4.86
CA ASP A 133 3.84 -25.73 -4.15
C ASP A 133 2.80 -25.81 -3.02
N GLY A 134 2.37 -27.03 -2.70
CA GLY A 134 1.38 -27.26 -1.66
C GLY A 134 1.28 -28.73 -1.32
N GLY A 135 1.92 -29.13 -0.22
CA GLY A 135 1.80 -30.48 0.33
C GLY A 135 0.36 -30.82 0.74
N THR A 136 0.04 -32.11 0.85
CA THR A 136 -1.31 -32.62 1.16
C THR A 136 -1.93 -31.99 2.42
N ASN A 137 -1.10 -31.60 3.40
CA ASN A 137 -1.55 -31.05 4.68
C ASN A 137 -1.14 -29.58 4.89
N ASP A 138 -0.58 -28.93 3.87
CA ASP A 138 -0.01 -27.59 3.97
C ASP A 138 -0.88 -26.55 3.25
N ILE A 139 -0.65 -25.27 3.59
CA ILE A 139 -1.23 -24.16 2.82
C ILE A 139 -0.46 -24.06 1.51
N VAL A 140 -1.20 -23.98 0.40
CA VAL A 140 -0.59 -23.79 -0.92
C VAL A 140 0.06 -22.42 -0.99
N THR A 141 1.32 -22.39 -1.42
CA THR A 141 2.11 -21.17 -1.61
C THR A 141 2.46 -20.97 -3.08
N PHE A 142 2.86 -19.76 -3.42
CA PHE A 142 3.45 -19.44 -4.71
C PHE A 142 4.63 -18.50 -4.54
N SER A 143 5.56 -18.60 -5.49
CA SER A 143 6.74 -17.76 -5.57
C SER A 143 6.85 -17.16 -6.97
N THR A 144 7.26 -15.91 -7.05
CA THR A 144 7.53 -15.24 -8.31
C THR A 144 8.74 -14.32 -8.21
N GLU A 145 9.46 -14.25 -9.33
CA GLU A 145 10.61 -13.38 -9.52
C GLU A 145 10.30 -12.41 -10.66
N PHE A 146 10.60 -11.13 -10.43
CA PHE A 146 10.51 -10.07 -11.42
C PHE A 146 11.90 -9.57 -11.76
N LYS A 147 12.22 -9.50 -13.05
CA LYS A 147 13.44 -8.87 -13.57
C LYS A 147 13.09 -7.65 -14.40
N VAL A 148 14.00 -6.68 -14.49
CA VAL A 148 13.80 -5.45 -15.27
C VAL A 148 13.37 -5.78 -16.70
N GLY A 149 12.20 -5.27 -17.10
CA GLY A 149 11.67 -5.40 -18.46
C GLY A 149 12.01 -4.19 -19.32
N ASP A 150 12.00 -3.00 -18.72
CA ASP A 150 12.49 -1.76 -19.32
C ASP A 150 13.30 -0.96 -18.29
N ALA A 151 14.60 -0.82 -18.52
CA ALA A 151 15.51 -0.15 -17.59
C ALA A 151 15.21 1.35 -17.41
N SER A 152 14.59 2.00 -18.40
CA SER A 152 14.26 3.43 -18.31
C SER A 152 13.12 3.74 -17.35
N THR A 153 12.36 2.71 -16.96
CA THR A 153 11.21 2.83 -16.06
C THR A 153 11.56 2.60 -14.60
N ILE A 154 12.80 2.21 -14.30
CA ILE A 154 13.22 1.88 -12.93
C ILE A 154 13.38 3.17 -12.12
N GLU A 155 12.56 3.30 -11.09
CA GLU A 155 12.60 4.38 -10.12
C GLU A 155 12.85 3.79 -8.72
N VAL A 156 13.73 4.46 -7.97
CA VAL A 156 13.97 4.21 -6.54
C VAL A 156 13.72 5.53 -5.84
N ASN A 157 12.50 5.71 -5.35
CA ASN A 157 12.05 6.97 -4.79
C ASN A 157 12.18 6.94 -3.28
N GLU A 158 12.74 7.99 -2.69
CA GLU A 158 12.67 8.17 -1.23
C GLU A 158 11.29 8.73 -0.87
N ILE A 159 10.52 7.94 -0.12
CA ILE A 159 9.22 8.33 0.41
C ILE A 159 9.46 9.07 1.72
N THR A 160 9.57 10.40 1.63
CA THR A 160 9.52 11.22 2.85
C THR A 160 8.09 11.24 3.36
N ALA A 161 7.83 10.57 4.48
CA ALA A 161 6.52 10.57 5.10
C ALA A 161 6.08 12.01 5.42
N VAL A 162 4.96 12.43 4.84
CA VAL A 162 4.35 13.71 5.14
C VAL A 162 3.41 13.49 6.32
N ALA A 163 3.84 13.95 7.50
CA ALA A 163 3.06 13.82 8.72
C ALA A 163 1.73 14.58 8.62
N VAL A 164 0.68 14.02 9.21
CA VAL A 164 -0.53 14.78 9.49
C VAL A 164 -0.20 15.95 10.40
N THR A 165 -0.73 17.13 10.09
CA THR A 165 -0.60 18.35 10.89
C THR A 165 -1.92 18.83 11.46
N GLY A 166 -3.04 18.21 11.07
CA GLY A 166 -4.36 18.53 11.62
C GLY A 166 -5.51 17.79 10.95
N VAL A 167 -6.65 17.78 11.62
CA VAL A 167 -7.93 17.30 11.08
C VAL A 167 -9.03 18.33 11.35
N THR A 168 -9.92 18.51 10.38
CA THR A 168 -11.15 19.28 10.53
C THR A 168 -12.34 18.51 9.97
N VAL A 169 -13.55 18.87 10.38
CA VAL A 169 -14.79 18.28 9.86
C VAL A 169 -15.72 19.36 9.32
N THR A 170 -16.41 19.05 8.23
CA THR A 170 -17.34 20.00 7.59
C THR A 170 -18.64 19.31 7.18
N PRO A 171 -19.82 19.76 7.66
CA PRO A 171 -20.01 20.77 8.73
C PRO A 171 -19.55 20.26 10.11
N THR A 172 -19.40 21.16 11.09
CA THR A 172 -19.05 20.83 12.48
C THR A 172 -20.25 20.56 13.39
N THR A 173 -21.45 20.86 12.91
CA THR A 173 -22.70 20.60 13.63
C THR A 173 -23.80 20.13 12.68
N SER A 174 -24.78 19.42 13.21
CA SER A 174 -26.00 19.08 12.47
C SER A 174 -27.20 18.95 13.42
N THR A 175 -28.36 19.41 12.97
CA THR A 175 -29.62 19.29 13.74
C THR A 175 -30.69 18.60 12.89
N GLY A 176 -31.52 17.76 13.50
CA GLY A 176 -32.65 17.11 12.83
C GLY A 176 -33.44 16.17 13.73
N THR A 177 -34.51 15.59 13.20
CA THR A 177 -35.38 14.69 13.97
C THR A 177 -34.78 13.29 14.14
N ALA A 178 -35.22 12.57 15.16
CA ALA A 178 -34.91 11.14 15.33
C ALA A 178 -35.29 10.33 14.08
N GLY A 179 -34.48 9.33 13.74
CA GLY A 179 -34.61 8.52 12.51
C GLY A 179 -34.01 9.14 11.25
N GLY A 180 -33.68 10.43 11.26
CA GLY A 180 -33.01 11.10 10.14
C GLY A 180 -31.50 10.87 10.11
N THR A 181 -30.89 11.12 8.95
CA THR A 181 -29.43 11.04 8.77
C THR A 181 -28.83 12.41 8.44
N SER A 182 -27.52 12.53 8.58
CA SER A 182 -26.72 13.64 8.05
C SER A 182 -25.32 13.18 7.73
N THR A 183 -24.64 13.89 6.85
CA THR A 183 -23.25 13.60 6.52
C THR A 183 -22.35 14.77 6.87
N PHE A 184 -21.10 14.46 7.18
CA PHE A 184 -20.02 15.43 7.21
C PHE A 184 -18.75 14.80 6.62
N THR A 185 -17.86 15.65 6.15
CA THR A 185 -16.59 15.25 5.55
C THR A 185 -15.46 15.48 6.54
N VAL A 186 -14.53 14.53 6.60
CA VAL A 186 -13.27 14.62 7.35
C VAL A 186 -12.17 15.13 6.41
N ASN A 187 -11.56 16.27 6.77
CA ASN A 187 -10.47 16.88 6.03
C ASN A 187 -9.18 16.77 6.83
N ILE A 188 -8.21 16.02 6.32
CA ILE A 188 -6.89 15.83 6.94
C ILE A 188 -5.88 16.71 6.21
N ALA A 189 -5.09 17.45 6.98
CA ALA A 189 -4.06 18.35 6.49
C ALA A 189 -2.66 17.80 6.84
N PRO A 190 -1.67 17.94 5.93
CA PRO A 190 -1.83 18.37 4.54
C PRO A 190 -2.59 17.33 3.69
N THR A 191 -3.16 17.75 2.55
CA THR A 191 -3.85 16.83 1.63
C THR A 191 -2.92 15.73 1.10
N GLY A 192 -1.61 15.94 1.13
CA GLY A 192 -0.59 14.96 0.78
C GLY A 192 -0.08 14.12 1.96
N ALA A 193 -0.71 14.15 3.14
CA ALA A 193 -0.28 13.33 4.27
C ALA A 193 -0.25 11.84 3.91
N THR A 194 0.77 11.13 4.40
CA THR A 194 1.02 9.73 4.03
C THR A 194 0.03 8.78 4.70
N ASN A 195 -0.24 8.93 6.00
CA ASN A 195 -1.29 8.19 6.70
C ASN A 195 -2.48 9.11 6.98
N LYS A 196 -3.63 8.85 6.33
CA LYS A 196 -4.88 9.60 6.50
C LYS A 196 -5.96 8.79 7.20
N ASP A 197 -5.61 7.65 7.79
CA ASP A 197 -6.56 6.82 8.48
C ASP A 197 -7.02 7.49 9.78
N PHE A 198 -8.29 7.29 10.10
CA PHE A 198 -8.91 7.86 11.29
C PHE A 198 -9.94 6.91 11.87
N THR A 199 -10.19 7.06 13.16
CA THR A 199 -11.23 6.34 13.88
C THR A 199 -12.41 7.26 14.16
N VAL A 200 -13.60 6.66 14.26
CA VAL A 200 -14.86 7.36 14.55
C VAL A 200 -15.43 6.82 15.85
N ALA A 201 -15.71 7.71 16.80
CA ALA A 201 -16.38 7.37 18.06
C ALA A 201 -17.58 8.30 18.30
N THR A 202 -18.55 7.84 19.09
CA THR A 202 -19.67 8.65 19.56
C THR A 202 -19.63 8.75 21.08
N THR A 203 -19.93 9.93 21.62
CA THR A 203 -20.05 10.10 23.08
C THR A 203 -21.30 9.43 23.64
N ASP A 204 -22.33 9.25 22.82
CA ASP A 204 -23.58 8.58 23.24
C ASP A 204 -24.29 7.93 22.04
N ALA A 205 -24.09 6.62 21.90
CA ALA A 205 -24.71 5.81 20.85
C ALA A 205 -26.24 5.72 20.97
N THR A 206 -26.82 6.03 22.14
CA THR A 206 -28.28 6.07 22.32
C THR A 206 -28.92 7.31 21.69
N LYS A 207 -28.11 8.33 21.36
CA LYS A 207 -28.55 9.57 20.71
C LYS A 207 -28.14 9.65 19.26
N ALA A 208 -26.88 9.31 18.95
CA ALA A 208 -26.40 9.28 17.58
C ALA A 208 -25.29 8.23 17.38
N THR A 209 -25.34 7.55 16.24
CA THR A 209 -24.28 6.66 15.76
C THR A 209 -23.71 7.18 14.45
N ALA A 210 -22.50 6.75 14.09
CA ALA A 210 -21.86 7.19 12.86
C ALA A 210 -21.05 6.05 12.23
N THR A 211 -20.99 6.05 10.90
CA THR A 211 -20.17 5.13 10.10
C THR A 211 -19.40 5.91 9.04
N ALA A 212 -18.14 5.53 8.81
CA ALA A 212 -17.30 6.15 7.79
C ALA A 212 -17.31 5.32 6.50
N SER A 213 -17.26 6.01 5.37
CA SER A 213 -16.95 5.46 4.05
C SER A 213 -16.03 6.44 3.33
N GLY A 214 -14.75 6.07 3.21
CA GLY A 214 -13.68 7.00 2.86
C GLY A 214 -13.66 8.19 3.83
N ASN A 215 -13.53 9.41 3.29
CA ASN A 215 -13.54 10.65 4.07
C ASN A 215 -14.95 11.14 4.44
N THR A 216 -16.02 10.42 4.09
CA THR A 216 -17.39 10.83 4.41
C THR A 216 -17.92 10.02 5.58
N VAL A 217 -18.41 10.71 6.60
CA VAL A 217 -19.05 10.09 7.77
C VAL A 217 -20.55 10.32 7.69
N THR A 218 -21.30 9.23 7.76
CA THR A 218 -22.77 9.26 7.85
C THR A 218 -23.19 9.09 9.29
N VAL A 219 -23.94 10.06 9.80
CA VAL A 219 -24.52 10.07 11.14
C VAL A 219 -25.97 9.65 11.07
N THR A 220 -26.38 8.75 11.95
CA THR A 220 -27.77 8.33 12.15
C THR A 220 -28.26 8.87 13.49
N ARG A 221 -29.37 9.63 13.47
CA ARG A 221 -30.00 10.16 14.69
C ARG A 221 -30.91 9.11 15.29
N VAL A 222 -30.65 8.72 16.53
CA VAL A 222 -31.37 7.62 17.20
C VAL A 222 -32.52 8.15 18.04
N ALA A 223 -32.27 9.12 18.93
CA ALA A 223 -33.28 9.67 19.83
C ALA A 223 -32.97 11.12 20.23
N THR A 224 -33.99 11.86 20.64
CA THR A 224 -33.88 13.26 21.09
C THR A 224 -32.79 13.43 22.15
N GLY A 225 -31.96 14.46 21.99
CA GLY A 225 -30.79 14.75 22.82
C GLY A 225 -29.63 15.29 22.00
N SER A 226 -28.42 15.28 22.58
CA SER A 226 -27.20 15.67 21.88
C SER A 226 -26.11 14.62 22.06
N ALA A 227 -25.32 14.41 21.02
CA ALA A 227 -24.12 13.58 21.05
C ALA A 227 -23.03 14.22 20.18
N GLN A 228 -21.78 13.90 20.47
CA GLN A 228 -20.64 14.31 19.67
C GLN A 228 -20.06 13.09 18.95
N ILE A 229 -19.79 13.27 17.66
CA ILE A 229 -19.02 12.32 16.87
C ILE A 229 -17.58 12.82 16.86
N ILE A 230 -16.68 11.99 17.37
CA ILE A 230 -15.27 12.29 17.56
C ILE A 230 -14.48 11.57 16.47
N ILE A 231 -13.66 12.33 15.74
CA ILE A 231 -12.70 11.84 14.77
C ILE A 231 -11.32 11.93 15.40
N ASN A 232 -10.58 10.83 15.38
CA ASN A 232 -9.17 10.79 15.81
C ASN A 232 -8.30 10.24 14.69
N THR A 233 -7.35 11.02 14.20
CA THR A 233 -6.37 10.55 13.20
C THR A 233 -5.42 9.56 13.85
N GLU A 234 -5.03 8.52 13.11
CA GLU A 234 -4.04 7.56 13.60
C GLU A 234 -2.64 8.20 13.66
N ASP A 235 -2.28 8.97 12.63
CA ASP A 235 -1.06 9.77 12.61
C ASP A 235 -1.26 11.11 13.35
N GLY A 236 -0.35 11.42 14.27
CA GLY A 236 -0.35 12.65 15.06
C GLY A 236 -1.43 12.78 16.15
N ASN A 237 -2.41 11.86 16.24
CA ASN A 237 -3.51 11.89 17.22
C ASN A 237 -4.30 13.22 17.24
N PHE A 238 -4.58 13.80 16.07
CA PHE A 238 -5.37 15.01 15.97
C PHE A 238 -6.86 14.68 16.10
N VAL A 239 -7.59 15.56 16.80
CA VAL A 239 -9.01 15.35 17.11
C VAL A 239 -9.87 16.42 16.45
N ALA A 240 -10.94 15.99 15.79
CA ALA A 240 -12.02 16.87 15.33
C ALA A 240 -13.38 16.36 15.83
N VAL A 241 -14.31 17.28 16.06
CA VAL A 241 -15.63 16.96 16.65
C VAL A 241 -16.75 17.50 15.78
N HIS A 242 -17.73 16.64 15.51
CA HIS A 242 -19.01 17.01 14.92
C HIS A 242 -20.12 16.89 15.97
N THR A 243 -20.81 17.98 16.28
CA THR A 243 -21.90 17.97 17.27
C THR A 243 -23.25 17.68 16.61
N VAL A 244 -23.96 16.70 17.15
CA VAL A 244 -25.29 16.30 16.67
C VAL A 244 -26.33 16.74 17.70
N THR A 245 -27.36 17.43 17.22
CA THR A 245 -28.55 17.76 18.01
C THR A 245 -29.75 17.05 17.38
N VAL A 246 -30.44 16.25 18.19
CA VAL A 246 -31.63 15.51 17.78
C VAL A 246 -32.84 16.14 18.46
N THR A 247 -33.80 16.60 17.67
CA THR A 247 -35.08 17.19 18.13
C THR A 247 -36.18 16.14 18.12
#